data_AF-A0A2E4YA53-F1
#
_entry.id   AF-A0A2E4YA53-F1
#
_cell.length_a   1.000
_cell.length_b   1.000
_cell.length_c   1.000
_cell.angle_alpha   90.00
_cell.angle_beta   90.00
_cell.angle_gamma   90.00
#
_symmetry.space_group_name_H-M   'P 1'
#
loop_
_entity.id
_entity.type
_entity.pdbx_description
1 polymer ?
#
loop_
_entity_poly.entity_id
_entity_poly.type
_entity_poly.pdbx_seq_one_letter_code
_entity_poly.pdbx_strand_id
1 'polypeptide(L)'
;MKQIKNIGLLRKMSIFRGSIGLLGLYLLIASILPLFGWQLFIYGPFKLDAFDPTVGNTLFLIITKSASFMTLSFFALNYLQHRKPLSSVAPLLVYSNFTIIFGVIFLIQSDNTQWSHWALVFLLSVISVILFQENRKEAKKIFRDDW
;
A
#
# COMPACT_ATOMS: atom_id res chain seq x y z
N MET A 1 22.86 16.47 -33.34
CA MET A 1 22.79 16.77 -31.89
C MET A 1 21.42 16.52 -31.24
N LYS A 2 20.28 16.74 -31.95
CA LYS A 2 18.92 16.52 -31.40
C LYS A 2 18.56 15.05 -31.12
N GLN A 3 19.03 14.10 -31.95
CA GLN A 3 18.76 12.66 -31.77
C GLN A 3 19.46 12.03 -30.55
N ILE A 4 20.72 12.40 -30.28
CA ILE A 4 21.51 11.87 -29.13
C ILE A 4 20.86 12.31 -27.80
N LYS A 5 20.30 13.53 -27.76
CA LYS A 5 19.58 14.05 -26.59
C LYS A 5 18.29 13.25 -26.31
N ASN A 6 17.58 12.80 -27.36
CA ASN A 6 16.39 11.95 -27.22
C ASN A 6 16.72 10.54 -26.72
N ILE A 7 17.83 9.94 -27.16
CA ILE A 7 18.27 8.60 -26.69
C ILE A 7 18.62 8.64 -25.19
N GLY A 8 19.31 9.69 -24.74
CA GLY A 8 19.59 9.89 -23.32
C GLY A 8 18.34 10.09 -22.46
N LEU A 9 17.33 10.78 -22.99
CA LEU A 9 16.06 11.01 -22.31
C LEU A 9 15.23 9.72 -22.18
N LEU A 10 15.15 8.93 -23.25
CA LEU A 10 14.47 7.63 -23.25
C LEU A 10 15.13 6.63 -22.29
N ARG A 11 16.47 6.59 -22.23
CA ARG A 11 17.20 5.74 -21.28
C ARG A 11 16.98 6.17 -19.83
N LYS A 12 17.00 7.48 -19.53
CA LYS A 12 16.67 7.99 -18.19
C LYS A 12 15.25 7.64 -17.76
N MET A 13 14.27 7.73 -18.66
CA MET A 13 12.88 7.35 -18.37
C MET A 13 12.73 5.85 -18.09
N SER A 14 13.50 4.99 -18.78
CA SER A 14 13.51 3.55 -18.53
C SER A 14 14.11 3.19 -17.16
N ILE A 15 15.25 3.78 -16.81
CA ILE A 15 15.91 3.56 -15.51
C ILE A 15 14.99 4.01 -14.36
N PHE A 16 14.39 5.20 -14.48
CA PHE A 16 13.48 5.72 -13.46
C PHE A 16 12.27 4.81 -13.23
N ARG A 17 11.66 4.30 -14.30
CA ARG A 17 10.56 3.33 -14.22
C ARG A 17 11.02 2.02 -13.59
N GLY A 18 12.22 1.54 -13.94
CA GLY A 18 12.82 0.36 -13.33
C GLY A 18 12.99 0.51 -11.81
N SER A 19 13.49 1.65 -11.35
CA SER A 19 13.64 1.94 -9.92
C SER A 19 12.31 1.94 -9.16
N ILE A 20 11.25 2.54 -9.73
CA ILE A 20 9.91 2.52 -9.15
C ILE A 20 9.36 1.09 -9.07
N GLY A 21 9.57 0.28 -10.11
CA GLY A 21 9.15 -1.12 -10.12
C GLY A 21 9.85 -1.94 -9.05
N LEU A 22 11.18 -1.78 -8.91
CA LEU A 22 11.96 -2.46 -7.90
C LEU A 22 11.53 -2.06 -6.49
N LEU A 23 11.31 -0.75 -6.25
CA LEU A 23 10.80 -0.27 -4.97
C LEU A 23 9.39 -0.81 -4.67
N GLY A 24 8.48 -0.78 -5.65
CA GLY A 24 7.13 -1.30 -5.50
C GLY A 24 7.11 -2.80 -5.18
N LEU A 25 7.98 -3.58 -5.84
CA LEU A 25 8.14 -5.01 -5.58
C LEU A 25 8.74 -5.29 -4.20
N TYR A 26 9.75 -4.53 -3.78
CA TYR A 26 10.31 -4.62 -2.44
C TYR A 26 9.24 -4.36 -1.36
N LEU A 27 8.46 -3.27 -1.52
CA LEU A 27 7.40 -2.91 -0.58
C LEU A 27 6.29 -3.96 -0.51
N LEU A 28 5.95 -4.56 -1.65
CA LEU A 28 4.97 -5.65 -1.73
C LEU A 28 5.44 -6.86 -0.91
N ILE A 29 6.68 -7.31 -1.13
CA ILE A 29 7.26 -8.44 -0.39
C ILE A 29 7.33 -8.11 1.10
N ALA A 30 7.83 -6.93 1.46
CA ALA A 30 7.98 -6.50 2.85
C ALA A 30 6.63 -6.30 3.58
N SER A 31 5.54 -6.03 2.85
CA SER A 31 4.19 -5.91 3.39
C SER A 31 3.55 -7.26 3.70
N ILE A 32 3.78 -8.26 2.84
CA ILE A 32 3.18 -9.60 2.94
C ILE A 32 3.95 -10.51 3.89
N LEU A 33 5.28 -10.37 3.97
CA LEU A 33 6.13 -11.23 4.81
C LEU A 33 5.64 -11.40 6.26
N PRO A 34 5.19 -10.34 6.95
CA PRO A 34 4.69 -10.44 8.32
C PRO A 34 3.51 -11.40 8.49
N LEU A 35 2.72 -11.64 7.44
CA LEU A 35 1.61 -12.63 7.47
C LEU A 35 2.10 -14.06 7.66
N PHE A 36 3.36 -14.35 7.31
CA PHE A 36 4.00 -15.64 7.43
C PHE A 36 4.88 -15.76 8.69
N GLY A 37 4.84 -14.77 9.58
CA GLY A 37 5.71 -14.74 10.76
C GLY A 37 7.15 -14.35 10.45
N TRP A 38 7.40 -13.63 9.35
CA TRP A 38 8.74 -13.14 8.98
C TRP A 38 8.74 -11.63 8.83
N GLN A 39 9.77 -10.97 9.34
CA GLN A 39 9.92 -9.53 9.17
C GLN A 39 11.27 -9.16 8.56
N LEU A 40 11.21 -8.30 7.53
CA LEU A 40 12.36 -7.60 6.99
C LEU A 40 12.61 -6.33 7.81
N PHE A 41 13.81 -6.24 8.40
CA PHE A 41 14.32 -5.04 9.04
C PHE A 41 15.26 -4.29 8.10
N ILE A 42 15.09 -2.98 8.01
CA ILE A 42 15.99 -2.07 7.29
C ILE A 42 17.08 -1.53 8.23
N TYR A 43 16.81 -1.52 9.54
CA TYR A 43 17.77 -1.09 10.55
C TYR A 43 18.62 -2.29 10.98
N GLY A 44 19.87 -2.34 10.49
CA GLY A 44 20.84 -3.40 10.80
C GLY A 44 21.25 -4.25 9.59
N PRO A 45 21.99 -5.35 9.79
CA PRO A 45 22.27 -6.31 8.72
C PRO A 45 20.95 -6.84 8.15
N PHE A 46 20.91 -7.12 6.84
CA PHE A 46 19.74 -7.66 6.16
C PHE A 46 19.37 -9.01 6.80
N LYS A 47 18.45 -8.97 7.75
CA LYS A 47 18.03 -10.11 8.56
C LYS A 47 16.54 -10.34 8.38
N LEU A 48 16.22 -11.59 8.10
CA LEU A 48 14.89 -12.14 8.21
C LEU A 48 14.76 -12.64 9.64
N ASP A 49 13.95 -11.95 10.43
CA ASP A 49 13.69 -12.36 11.82
C ASP A 49 12.28 -12.94 11.96
N ALA A 50 12.11 -13.80 12.94
CA ALA A 50 10.81 -14.37 13.28
C ALA A 50 9.94 -13.27 13.90
N PHE A 51 8.75 -13.08 13.33
CA PHE A 51 7.72 -12.22 13.88
C PHE A 51 6.72 -13.07 14.65
N ASP A 52 6.61 -12.82 15.95
CA ASP A 52 5.57 -13.40 16.80
C ASP A 52 4.46 -12.36 17.04
N PRO A 53 3.24 -12.59 16.54
CA PRO A 53 2.12 -11.67 16.74
C PRO A 53 1.60 -11.64 18.19
N THR A 54 2.01 -12.58 19.05
CA THR A 54 1.54 -12.67 20.44
C THR A 54 2.44 -11.93 21.43
N VAL A 55 3.70 -11.64 21.04
CA VAL A 55 4.71 -11.07 21.93
C VAL A 55 4.78 -9.55 21.75
N GLY A 56 4.07 -8.85 22.64
CA GLY A 56 4.15 -7.40 22.80
C GLY A 56 3.13 -6.60 21.99
N ASN A 57 3.03 -5.31 22.32
CA ASN A 57 2.02 -4.40 21.77
C ASN A 57 2.36 -3.91 20.34
N THR A 58 3.07 -4.72 19.54
CA THR A 58 3.66 -4.29 18.25
C THR A 58 2.72 -4.52 17.06
N LEU A 59 1.63 -5.27 17.25
CA LEU A 59 0.65 -5.61 16.21
C LEU A 59 0.15 -4.39 15.43
N PHE A 60 -0.18 -3.28 16.12
CA PHE A 60 -0.68 -2.08 15.45
C PHE A 60 0.37 -1.43 14.52
N LEU A 61 1.65 -1.50 14.89
CA LEU A 61 2.76 -0.98 14.09
C LEU A 61 2.95 -1.84 12.83
N ILE A 62 2.81 -3.16 12.95
CA ILE A 62 2.94 -4.09 11.83
C ILE A 62 1.76 -3.92 10.87
N ILE A 63 0.53 -3.85 11.37
CA ILE A 63 -0.66 -3.59 10.53
C ILE A 63 -0.48 -2.28 9.76
N THR A 64 -0.09 -1.20 10.44
CA THR A 64 0.11 0.13 9.84
C THR A 64 1.24 0.11 8.81
N LYS A 65 2.37 -0.54 9.11
CA LYS A 65 3.50 -0.70 8.19
C LYS A 65 3.08 -1.48 6.94
N SER A 66 2.47 -2.65 7.11
CA SER A 66 2.04 -3.51 5.99
C SER A 66 1.02 -2.79 5.11
N ALA A 67 0.02 -2.14 5.69
CA ALA A 67 -0.96 -1.36 4.94
C ALA A 67 -0.32 -0.20 4.17
N SER A 68 0.61 0.53 4.79
CA SER A 68 1.33 1.63 4.15
C SER A 68 2.17 1.14 2.96
N PHE A 69 2.92 0.05 3.15
CA PHE A 69 3.78 -0.52 2.11
C PHE A 69 2.96 -1.08 0.95
N MET A 70 1.83 -1.73 1.23
CA MET A 70 0.93 -2.23 0.19
C MET A 70 0.30 -1.09 -0.60
N THR A 71 -0.08 -0.01 0.07
CA THR A 71 -0.62 1.20 -0.57
C THR A 71 0.41 1.84 -1.50
N LEU A 72 1.64 2.03 -1.02
CA LEU A 72 2.73 2.56 -1.84
C LEU A 72 3.05 1.64 -3.02
N SER A 73 3.08 0.34 -2.82
CA SER A 73 3.28 -0.63 -3.89
C SER A 73 2.16 -0.57 -4.94
N PHE A 74 0.90 -0.49 -4.51
CA PHE A 74 -0.25 -0.34 -5.40
C PHE A 74 -0.11 0.91 -6.27
N PHE A 75 0.26 2.06 -5.71
CA PHE A 75 0.49 3.28 -6.50
C PHE A 75 1.74 3.21 -7.37
N ALA A 76 2.80 2.54 -6.93
CA ALA A 76 3.99 2.32 -7.74
C ALA A 76 3.66 1.47 -8.98
N LEU A 77 2.90 0.39 -8.82
CA LEU A 77 2.45 -0.46 -9.91
C LEU A 77 1.46 0.27 -10.83
N ASN A 78 0.50 1.00 -10.26
CA ASN A 78 -0.43 1.83 -11.04
C ASN A 78 0.31 2.89 -11.85
N TYR A 79 1.32 3.55 -11.29
CA TYR A 79 2.15 4.52 -12.01
C TYR A 79 2.84 3.90 -13.23
N LEU A 80 3.29 2.64 -13.10
CA LEU A 80 3.92 1.92 -14.21
C LEU A 80 2.91 1.51 -15.29
N GLN A 81 1.71 1.10 -14.90
CA GLN A 81 0.67 0.60 -15.80
C GLN A 81 -0.12 1.73 -16.50
N HIS A 82 -0.62 2.73 -15.76
CA HIS A 82 -1.52 3.75 -16.30
C HIS A 82 -1.27 5.13 -15.69
N ARG A 83 -1.00 6.14 -16.52
CA ARG A 83 -0.85 7.55 -16.08
C ARG A 83 -2.19 8.28 -15.96
N LYS A 84 -3.24 7.62 -15.43
CA LYS A 84 -4.52 8.31 -15.25
C LYS A 84 -4.45 9.24 -14.04
N PRO A 85 -4.99 10.47 -14.11
CA PRO A 85 -5.12 11.32 -12.94
C PRO A 85 -5.98 10.61 -11.91
N LEU A 86 -5.40 10.40 -10.72
CA LEU A 86 -6.09 9.80 -9.59
C LEU A 86 -6.76 10.91 -8.79
N SER A 87 -7.96 10.64 -8.26
CA SER A 87 -8.59 11.48 -7.25
C SER A 87 -7.68 11.55 -6.01
N SER A 88 -7.67 12.70 -5.35
CA SER A 88 -6.96 12.91 -4.07
C SER A 88 -7.46 11.98 -2.96
N VAL A 89 -8.67 11.42 -3.11
CA VAL A 89 -9.29 10.48 -2.16
C VAL A 89 -8.79 9.04 -2.37
N ALA A 90 -8.27 8.70 -3.55
CA ALA A 90 -7.85 7.34 -3.88
C ALA A 90 -6.77 6.77 -2.91
N PRO A 91 -5.72 7.52 -2.51
CA PRO A 91 -4.74 7.00 -1.57
C PRO A 91 -5.30 6.66 -0.19
N LEU A 92 -6.23 7.48 0.32
CA LEU A 92 -6.89 7.25 1.60
C LEU A 92 -7.77 6.00 1.56
N LEU A 93 -8.49 5.81 0.45
CA LEU A 93 -9.33 4.63 0.24
C LEU A 93 -8.50 3.34 0.18
N VAL A 94 -7.42 3.33 -0.61
CA VAL A 94 -6.55 2.17 -0.76
C VAL A 94 -5.88 1.82 0.57
N TYR A 95 -5.39 2.83 1.29
CA TYR A 95 -4.83 2.65 2.63
C TYR A 95 -5.85 2.06 3.60
N SER A 96 -7.04 2.66 3.69
CA SER A 96 -8.11 2.18 4.57
C SER A 96 -8.47 0.70 4.29
N ASN A 97 -8.62 0.32 3.02
CA ASN A 97 -8.89 -1.06 2.64
C ASN A 97 -7.78 -2.02 3.05
N PHE A 98 -6.52 -1.67 2.81
CA PHE A 98 -5.41 -2.53 3.23
C PHE A 98 -5.30 -2.60 4.76
N THR A 99 -5.53 -1.52 5.49
CA THR A 99 -5.58 -1.54 6.96
C THR A 99 -6.67 -2.48 7.47
N ILE A 100 -7.85 -2.50 6.84
CA ILE A 100 -8.92 -3.45 7.19
C ILE A 100 -8.48 -4.88 6.91
N ILE A 101 -7.95 -5.16 5.72
CA ILE A 101 -7.51 -6.51 5.32
C ILE A 101 -6.44 -7.04 6.26
N PHE A 102 -5.34 -6.30 6.44
CA PHE A 102 -4.27 -6.71 7.36
C PHE A 102 -4.75 -6.76 8.80
N GLY A 103 -5.56 -5.79 9.24
CA GLY A 103 -6.13 -5.76 10.58
C GLY A 103 -6.95 -7.01 10.90
N VAL A 104 -7.85 -7.42 10.00
CA VAL A 104 -8.65 -8.64 10.17
C VAL A 104 -7.75 -9.88 10.19
N ILE A 105 -6.80 -10.00 9.26
CA ILE A 105 -5.90 -11.16 9.20
C ILE A 105 -5.11 -11.29 10.51
N PHE A 106 -4.51 -10.20 10.99
CA PHE A 106 -3.72 -10.23 12.22
C PHE A 106 -4.56 -10.43 13.49
N LEU A 107 -5.79 -9.92 13.53
CA LEU A 107 -6.71 -10.19 14.64
C LEU A 107 -7.07 -11.68 14.73
N ILE A 108 -7.29 -12.33 13.58
CA ILE A 108 -7.54 -13.77 13.51
C ILE A 108 -6.27 -14.56 13.90
N GLN A 109 -5.09 -14.18 13.38
CA GLN A 109 -3.83 -14.89 13.67
C GLN A 109 -3.38 -14.78 15.12
N SER A 110 -3.75 -13.71 15.82
CA SER A 110 -3.36 -13.46 17.22
C SER A 110 -4.39 -13.96 18.24
N ASP A 111 -5.48 -14.61 17.79
CA ASP A 111 -6.63 -15.01 18.62
C ASP A 111 -7.17 -13.87 19.49
N ASN A 112 -7.00 -12.61 19.05
CA ASN A 112 -7.31 -11.43 19.83
C ASN A 112 -8.81 -11.13 19.78
N THR A 113 -9.50 -11.57 20.83
CA THR A 113 -10.98 -11.46 20.94
C THR A 113 -11.43 -10.14 21.59
N GLN A 114 -10.54 -9.15 21.74
CA GLN A 114 -10.93 -7.85 22.29
C GLN A 114 -11.88 -7.14 21.32
N TRP A 115 -13.12 -6.94 21.77
CA TRP A 115 -14.19 -6.30 21.00
C TRP A 115 -13.86 -4.88 20.52
N SER A 116 -13.01 -4.15 21.24
CA SER A 116 -12.55 -2.81 20.86
C SER A 116 -11.86 -2.80 19.50
N HIS A 117 -11.04 -3.82 19.19
CA HIS A 117 -10.34 -3.90 17.91
C HIS A 117 -11.29 -4.18 16.74
N TRP A 118 -12.28 -5.05 16.95
CA TRP A 118 -13.32 -5.34 15.97
C TRP A 118 -14.21 -4.12 15.69
N ALA A 119 -14.53 -3.34 16.73
CA ALA A 119 -15.25 -2.08 16.58
C ALA A 119 -14.48 -1.07 15.70
N LEU A 120 -13.14 -0.98 15.86
CA LEU A 120 -12.30 -0.13 15.01
C LEU A 120 -12.27 -0.61 13.56
N VAL A 121 -12.18 -1.92 13.31
CA VAL A 121 -12.26 -2.50 11.96
C VAL A 121 -13.61 -2.19 11.32
N PHE A 122 -14.71 -2.31 12.07
CA PHE A 122 -16.04 -1.95 11.61
C PHE A 122 -16.13 -0.47 11.25
N LEU A 123 -15.65 0.43 12.13
CA LEU A 123 -15.62 1.87 11.87
C LEU A 123 -14.82 2.22 10.62
N LEU A 124 -13.62 1.63 10.46
CA LEU A 124 -12.81 1.80 9.26
C LEU A 124 -13.54 1.29 8.01
N SER A 125 -14.31 0.20 8.11
CA SER A 125 -15.10 -0.33 7.00
C SER A 125 -16.19 0.65 6.57
N VAL A 126 -16.89 1.28 7.51
CA VAL A 126 -17.87 2.34 7.20
C VAL A 126 -17.20 3.52 6.51
N ILE A 127 -16.05 3.97 7.02
CA ILE A 127 -15.27 5.05 6.41
C ILE A 127 -14.81 4.67 4.99
N SER A 128 -14.36 3.44 4.78
CA SER A 128 -13.96 2.95 3.46
C SER A 128 -15.11 3.03 2.45
N VAL A 129 -16.33 2.68 2.85
CA VAL A 129 -17.52 2.82 1.98
C VAL A 129 -17.77 4.29 1.62
N ILE A 130 -17.66 5.21 2.57
CA ILE A 130 -17.81 6.65 2.32
C ILE A 130 -16.74 7.15 1.34
N LEU A 131 -15.47 6.80 1.59
CA LEU A 131 -14.35 7.15 0.71
C LEU A 131 -14.51 6.58 -0.70
N PHE A 132 -15.07 5.37 -0.82
CA PHE A 132 -15.35 4.76 -2.12
C PHE A 132 -16.39 5.55 -2.89
N GLN A 133 -17.47 5.99 -2.22
CA GLN A 133 -18.48 6.82 -2.85
C GLN A 133 -17.90 8.16 -3.32
N GLU A 134 -17.07 8.81 -2.50
CA GLU A 134 -16.47 10.09 -2.86
C GLU A 134 -15.45 9.96 -4.01
N ASN A 135 -14.60 8.93 -3.96
CA ASN A 135 -13.69 8.61 -5.06
C ASN A 135 -14.43 8.39 -6.39
N ARG A 136 -15.61 7.74 -6.38
CA ARG A 136 -16.43 7.59 -7.59
C ARG A 136 -17.01 8.91 -8.09
N LYS A 137 -17.42 9.82 -7.19
CA LYS A 137 -17.93 11.14 -7.57
C LYS A 137 -16.83 12.01 -8.17
N GLU A 138 -15.66 12.03 -7.56
CA GLU A 138 -14.51 12.79 -8.08
C GLU A 138 -14.02 12.23 -9.41
N ALA A 139 -13.92 10.90 -9.55
CA ALA A 139 -13.56 10.28 -10.82
C ALA A 139 -14.52 10.71 -11.94
N LYS A 140 -15.84 10.72 -11.67
CA LYS A 140 -16.84 11.19 -12.65
C LYS A 140 -16.69 12.66 -13.03
N LYS A 141 -16.21 13.52 -12.13
CA LYS A 141 -15.97 14.95 -12.43
C LYS A 141 -14.73 15.13 -13.29
N ILE A 142 -13.63 14.47 -12.94
CA ILE A 142 -12.33 14.60 -13.62
C ILE A 142 -12.41 14.12 -15.07
N PHE A 143 -13.14 13.03 -15.33
CA PHE A 143 -13.27 12.47 -16.69
C PHE A 143 -14.49 13.01 -17.47
N ARG A 144 -15.20 14.02 -16.95
CA ARG A 144 -16.37 14.59 -17.62
C ARG A 144 -16.00 15.51 -18.79
N ASP A 145 -14.79 16.07 -18.77
CA ASP A 145 -14.34 17.07 -19.75
C ASP A 145 -13.30 16.49 -20.76
N ASP A 146 -13.12 15.16 -20.78
CA ASP A 146 -12.16 14.43 -21.64
C ASP A 146 -12.83 13.76 -22.88
N TRP A 147 -14.05 14.15 -23.26
CA TRP A 147 -14.72 13.72 -24.50
C TRP A 147 -15.20 14.90 -25.33
#